data_AF-A0A7W1UKQ0-F1
#
_entry.id   AF-A0A7W1UKQ0-F1
#
_cell.length_a   1.000
_cell.length_b   1.000
_cell.length_c   1.000
_cell.angle_alpha   90.00
_cell.angle_beta   90.00
_cell.angle_gamma   90.00
#
_symmetry.space_group_name_H-M   'P 1'
#
loop_
_entity.id
_entity.type
_entity.pdbx_description
1 polymer ?
#
loop_
_entity_poly.entity_id
_entity_poly.type
_entity_poly.pdbx_seq_one_letter_code
_entity_poly.pdbx_strand_id
1 'polypeptide(L)' 'MSKSGLEGVIVGQSRLSYIDGDQGELIYGGYDIDDLARNTTFEEVCYLLWNGKLPNRGELEGLRRELETARQVDRRLLD' A
#
# COMPACT_ATOMS: atom_id res chain seq x y z
N MET A 1 -18.18 -24.38 -18.03
CA MET A 1 -19.01 -23.62 -17.07
C MET A 1 -18.28 -22.32 -16.76
N SER A 2 -18.96 -21.17 -16.82
CA SER A 2 -18.39 -19.91 -16.34
C SER A 2 -18.26 -20.00 -14.82
N LYS A 3 -17.05 -19.85 -14.27
CA LYS A 3 -16.89 -19.71 -12.82
C LYS A 3 -17.50 -18.38 -12.40
N SER A 4 -18.66 -18.43 -11.75
CA SER A 4 -19.27 -17.26 -11.11
C SER A 4 -18.28 -16.67 -10.10
N GLY A 5 -18.02 -15.36 -10.15
CA GLY A 5 -17.14 -14.68 -9.18
C GLY A 5 -15.67 -14.49 -9.59
N LEU A 6 -15.28 -14.79 -10.82
CA LEU A 6 -13.92 -14.54 -11.36
C LEU A 6 -12.78 -15.28 -10.63
N GLU A 7 -13.09 -16.35 -9.90
CA GLU A 7 -12.08 -17.16 -9.23
C GLU A 7 -11.06 -17.73 -10.23
N GLY A 8 -9.78 -17.39 -10.02
CA GLY A 8 -8.67 -17.79 -10.88
C GLY A 8 -8.60 -17.05 -12.22
N VAL A 9 -9.42 -16.02 -12.44
CA VAL A 9 -9.39 -15.22 -13.67
C VAL A 9 -8.38 -14.08 -13.53
N ILE A 10 -7.36 -14.08 -14.37
CA ILE A 10 -6.36 -13.01 -14.43
C ILE A 10 -6.98 -11.81 -15.16
N VAL A 11 -7.16 -10.70 -14.43
CA VAL A 11 -7.74 -9.45 -14.97
C VAL A 11 -6.70 -8.36 -15.28
N GLY A 12 -5.44 -8.58 -14.92
CA GLY A 12 -4.37 -7.62 -15.15
C GLY A 12 -3.04 -8.08 -14.54
N GLN A 13 -2.04 -7.21 -14.64
CA GLN A 13 -0.72 -7.38 -14.04
C GLN A 13 -0.49 -6.27 -13.00
N SER A 14 0.13 -6.61 -11.88
CA SER A 14 0.47 -5.67 -10.81
C SER A 14 1.90 -5.86 -10.35
N ARG A 15 2.56 -4.76 -9.98
CA ARG A 15 3.86 -4.76 -9.31
C ARG A 15 3.75 -4.39 -7.82
N LEU A 16 2.53 -4.12 -7.34
CA LEU A 16 2.30 -3.58 -6.00
C LEU A 16 2.43 -4.65 -4.93
N SER A 17 1.86 -5.83 -5.18
CA SER A 17 1.89 -6.93 -4.22
C SER A 17 1.93 -8.29 -4.90
N TYR A 18 2.39 -9.27 -4.14
CA TYR A 18 2.30 -10.68 -4.44
C TYR A 18 1.65 -11.40 -3.26
N ILE A 19 0.78 -12.35 -3.55
CA ILE A 19 0.03 -13.11 -2.55
C ILE A 19 0.14 -14.58 -2.93
N ASP A 20 0.65 -15.40 -2.02
CA ASP A 20 0.56 -16.85 -2.09
C ASP A 20 -0.34 -17.34 -0.95
N GLY A 21 -1.58 -17.68 -1.30
CA GLY A 21 -2.56 -18.13 -0.31
C GLY A 21 -2.27 -19.52 0.26
N ASP A 22 -1.54 -20.36 -0.46
CA ASP A 22 -1.20 -21.71 -0.02
C ASP A 22 -0.03 -21.69 0.98
N GLN A 23 0.93 -20.78 0.77
CA GLN A 23 2.05 -20.54 1.69
C GLN A 23 1.74 -19.50 2.77
N GLY A 24 0.64 -18.75 2.66
CA GLY A 24 0.28 -17.66 3.58
C GLY A 24 1.19 -16.44 3.44
N GLU A 25 1.76 -16.22 2.26
CA GLU A 25 2.72 -15.15 2.00
C GLU A 25 2.04 -13.90 1.45
N LEU A 26 2.46 -12.74 1.96
CA LEU A 26 2.05 -11.44 1.47
C LEU A 26 3.28 -10.53 1.33
N ILE A 27 3.54 -10.09 0.10
CA ILE A 27 4.68 -9.24 -0.24
C ILE A 27 4.17 -7.92 -0.77
N TYR A 28 4.66 -6.80 -0.25
CA TYR A 28 4.41 -5.45 -0.78
C TYR A 28 5.68 -4.87 -1.40
N GLY A 29 5.63 -4.51 -2.68
CA GLY A 29 6.75 -3.86 -3.38
C GLY A 29 8.08 -4.63 -3.31
N GLY A 30 8.03 -5.95 -3.12
CA GLY A 30 9.21 -6.81 -2.93
C GLY A 30 9.64 -7.06 -1.48
N TYR A 31 8.92 -6.53 -0.49
CA TYR A 31 9.19 -6.73 0.95
C TYR A 31 8.12 -7.60 1.58
N ASP A 32 8.54 -8.51 2.47
CA ASP A 32 7.62 -9.29 3.30
C ASP A 32 6.77 -8.35 4.19
N ILE A 33 5.49 -8.67 4.35
CA ILE A 33 4.56 -7.82 5.10
C ILE A 33 4.91 -7.73 6.59
N ASP A 34 5.43 -8.81 7.21
CA ASP A 34 5.79 -8.82 8.62
C ASP A 34 7.00 -7.94 8.89
N ASP A 35 7.95 -7.90 7.95
CA ASP A 35 9.10 -7.01 8.01
C ASP A 35 8.68 -5.54 7.95
N LEU A 36 7.77 -5.20 7.03
CA LEU A 36 7.23 -3.84 6.94
C LEU A 36 6.47 -3.46 8.21
N ALA A 37 5.60 -4.34 8.71
CA ALA A 37 4.79 -4.07 9.90
C ALA A 37 5.62 -3.82 11.17
N ARG A 38 6.79 -4.47 11.30
CA ARG A 38 7.67 -4.32 12.47
C ARG A 38 8.64 -3.15 12.36
N ASN A 39 9.08 -2.83 11.14
CA ASN A 39 10.25 -1.97 10.94
C ASN A 39 9.96 -0.66 10.20
N THR A 40 8.72 -0.43 9.76
CA THR A 40 8.35 0.78 9.01
C THR A 40 7.11 1.45 9.57
N THR A 41 6.92 2.71 9.21
CA THR A 41 5.72 3.49 9.52
C THR A 41 4.70 3.42 8.39
N PHE A 42 3.45 3.73 8.70
CA PHE A 42 2.37 3.79 7.71
C PHE A 42 2.74 4.67 6.51
N GLU A 43 3.31 5.86 6.74
CA GLU A 43 3.71 6.77 5.67
C GLU A 43 4.83 6.21 4.80
N GLU A 44 5.76 5.43 5.35
CA GLU A 44 6.80 4.74 4.58
C GLU A 44 6.20 3.68 3.65
N VAL A 45 5.21 2.92 4.13
CA VAL A 45 4.49 1.93 3.31
C VAL A 45 3.62 2.61 2.24
N CYS A 46 2.94 3.72 2.56
CA CYS A 46 2.24 4.52 1.55
C CYS A 46 3.20 4.99 0.45
N TYR A 47 4.36 5.50 0.84
CA TYR A 47 5.37 5.93 -0.11
C TYR A 47 5.85 4.77 -0.98
N LEU A 48 6.11 3.60 -0.38
CA LEU A 48 6.48 2.37 -1.10
C LEU A 48 5.42 2.00 -2.15
N LEU A 49 4.15 1.96 -1.77
CA LEU A 49 3.07 1.54 -2.68
C LEU A 49 2.83 2.53 -3.82
N TRP A 50 3.03 3.82 -3.60
CA TRP A 50 2.86 4.84 -4.65
C TRP A 50 4.09 5.01 -5.53
N ASN A 51 5.30 4.86 -4.97
CA ASN A 51 6.55 5.21 -5.67
C ASN A 51 7.42 3.99 -6.01
N GLY A 52 7.06 2.79 -5.54
CA GLY A 52 7.78 1.55 -5.80
C GLY A 52 9.11 1.41 -5.06
N LYS A 53 9.39 2.26 -4.06
CA LYS A 53 10.59 2.19 -3.21
C LYS A 53 10.31 2.79 -1.83
N LEU A 54 11.04 2.34 -0.81
CA LEU A 54 11.02 3.02 0.49
C LEU A 54 11.59 4.44 0.37
N PRO A 55 11.05 5.40 1.13
CA PRO A 55 11.51 6.77 1.07
C PRO A 55 12.88 6.92 1.74
N ASN A 56 13.68 7.86 1.25
CA ASN A 56 14.72 8.44 2.08
C ASN A 56 14.10 9.44 3.08
N ARG A 57 14.91 9.93 4.02
CA ARG A 57 14.44 10.85 5.07
C ARG A 57 13.75 12.10 4.52
N GLY A 58 14.28 12.73 3.48
CA GLY A 58 13.69 13.94 2.90
C GLY A 58 12.34 13.68 2.23
N GLU A 59 12.24 12.56 1.53
CA GLU A 59 10.98 12.10 0.91
C GLU A 59 9.91 11.79 1.96
N LEU A 60 10.28 11.11 3.05
CA LEU A 60 9.37 10.81 4.15
C LEU A 60 8.88 12.06 4.87
N GLU A 61 9.78 13.00 5.16
CA GLU A 61 9.42 14.29 5.74
C GLU A 61 8.50 15.10 4.82
N GLY A 62 8.72 15.03 3.50
CA GLY A 62 7.84 15.62 2.48
C GLY A 62 6.44 15.06 2.54
N LEU A 63 6.32 13.73 2.42
CA LEU A 63 5.02 13.05 2.44
C LEU A 63 4.27 13.29 3.75
N ARG A 64 4.95 13.28 4.90
CA ARG A 64 4.29 13.56 6.19
C ARG A 64 3.66 14.95 6.24
N ARG A 65 4.33 15.98 5.72
CA ARG A 65 3.79 17.34 5.65
C ARG A 65 2.58 17.43 4.72
N GLU A 66 2.64 16.75 3.57
CA GLU A 66 1.52 16.68 2.63
C GLU A 66 0.30 16.03 3.27
N LEU A 67 0.48 14.87 3.90
CA LEU A 67 -0.57 14.15 4.59
C LEU A 67 -1.16 14.98 5.72
N GLU A 68 -0.33 15.59 6.57
CA GLU A 68 -0.77 16.44 7.69
C GLU A 68 -1.63 17.61 7.22
N THR A 69 -1.18 18.33 6.18
CA THR A 69 -1.91 19.48 5.63
C THR A 69 -3.25 19.05 5.03
N ALA A 70 -3.33 17.84 4.50
CA ALA A 70 -4.54 17.28 3.90
C ALA A 70 -5.53 16.66 4.91
N ARG A 71 -5.22 16.61 6.22
CA ARG A 71 -6.12 16.01 7.24
C ARG A 71 -7.39 16.81 7.50
N GLN A 72 -7.40 18.09 7.18
CA GLN A 72 -8.56 18.95 7.43
C GLN A 72 -9.73 18.51 6.53
N VAL A 73 -10.84 18.13 7.16
CA VAL A 73 -12.07 17.82 6.44
C VAL A 73 -12.81 19.13 6.14
N ASP A 74 -13.32 19.27 4.92
CA ASP A 74 -14.20 20.39 4.59
C ASP A 74 -15.38 20.43 5.56
N ARG A 75 -15.60 21.57 6.22
CA ARG A 75 -16.68 21.73 7.20
C ARG A 75 -18.05 21.35 6.64
N ARG A 76 -18.27 21.51 5.32
CA ARG A 76 -19.52 21.12 4.65
C ARG A 76 -19.80 19.61 4.66
N LEU A 77 -18.81 18.79 4.98
CA LEU A 77 -18.92 17.33 5.09
C LEU A 77 -19.13 16.85 6.53
N LEU A 78 -19.12 17.77 7.51
CA LEU A 78 -19.22 17.46 8.94
C LEU A 78 -20.63 17.68 9.51
N ASP A 79 -21.53 18.25 8.71
CA ASP A 79 -22.95 18.52 9.01
C ASP A 79 -23.87 17.56 8.22
#